data_AF-A0A0N4WJW6-F1
#
_entry.id   AF-A0A0N4WJW6-F1
#
_cell.length_a   1.000
_cell.length_b   1.000
_cell.length_c   1.000
_cell.angle_alpha   90.00
_cell.angle_beta   90.00
_cell.angle_gamma   90.00
#
_symmetry.space_group_name_H-M   'P 1'
#
loop_
_entity.id
_entity.type
_entity.pdbx_description
1 polymer ?
#
loop_
_entity_poly.entity_id
_entity_poly.type
_entity_poly.pdbx_seq_one_letter_code
_entity_poly.pdbx_strand_id
1 'polypeptide(L)'
;MRNCQIKLMSCRWRIKCVAYPDRSLNTAHLIHNISTFKVGETKVRSRQEPLLSELLKLGPREEYQQVLEHIDGLQFFSEPNYEFIYGTLRKAMKKNDLKEFPYDWEKESS
;
A
#
# COMPACT_ATOMS: atom_id res chain seq x y z
N MET A 1 18.47 0.99 -9.39
CA MET A 1 17.09 1.30 -8.95
C MET A 1 16.76 0.33 -7.83
N ARG A 2 16.21 0.79 -6.69
CA ARG A 2 16.22 0.04 -5.42
C ARG A 2 14.97 -0.84 -5.24
N ASN A 3 15.25 -2.14 -5.10
CA ASN A 3 14.44 -3.28 -4.68
C ASN A 3 13.45 -3.02 -3.53
N CYS A 4 12.24 -3.58 -3.60
CA CYS A 4 11.24 -3.49 -2.54
C CYS A 4 10.66 -4.86 -2.13
N GLN A 5 11.43 -5.66 -1.39
CA GLN A 5 10.96 -6.96 -0.87
C GLN A 5 9.83 -6.79 0.17
N ILE A 6 8.72 -7.50 -0.03
CA ILE A 6 7.61 -7.57 0.94
C ILE A 6 7.72 -8.89 1.69
N LYS A 7 8.28 -8.85 2.90
CA LYS A 7 8.13 -9.93 3.89
C LYS A 7 6.71 -9.83 4.46
N LEU A 8 6.00 -10.95 4.60
CA LEU A 8 4.68 -11.05 5.25
C LEU A 8 4.83 -11.60 6.68
N MET A 9 4.34 -10.87 7.68
CA MET A 9 4.03 -11.35 9.03
C MET A 9 2.70 -10.75 9.46
N SER A 10 1.91 -11.59 10.10
CA SER A 10 0.60 -11.36 10.69
C SER A 10 0.47 -10.10 11.54
N CYS A 11 -0.79 -9.71 11.75
CA CYS A 11 -1.32 -8.58 12.50
C CYS A 11 -1.54 -7.31 11.67
N ARG A 12 -2.70 -6.68 11.89
CA ARG A 12 -3.39 -5.58 11.15
C ARG A 12 -2.56 -4.36 10.73
N TRP A 13 -1.29 -4.29 11.11
CA TRP A 13 -0.33 -3.26 10.73
C TRP A 13 0.36 -3.48 9.39
N ARG A 14 0.28 -4.68 8.77
CA ARG A 14 1.09 -4.95 7.57
C ARG A 14 0.51 -4.45 6.23
N ILE A 15 -0.81 -4.23 6.12
CA ILE A 15 -1.43 -3.80 4.84
C ILE A 15 -1.55 -2.27 4.73
N LYS A 16 -1.51 -1.51 5.85
CA LYS A 16 -1.65 -0.04 5.82
C LYS A 16 -0.36 0.73 5.43
N CYS A 17 0.76 0.06 5.19
CA CYS A 17 2.07 0.70 5.00
C CYS A 17 2.57 0.74 3.54
N VAL A 18 1.88 0.13 2.57
CA VAL A 18 2.35 0.09 1.17
C VAL A 18 1.78 1.28 0.39
N ALA A 19 2.26 2.49 0.69
CA ALA A 19 2.19 3.65 -0.20
C ALA A 19 2.88 4.87 0.45
N TYR A 20 4.21 4.90 0.46
CA TYR A 20 4.94 6.17 0.56
C TYR A 20 6.16 6.09 -0.37
N PRO A 21 6.25 6.96 -1.39
CA PRO A 21 7.47 7.05 -2.19
C PRO A 21 8.60 7.63 -1.34
N ASP A 22 9.69 6.87 -1.23
CA ASP A 22 10.97 7.23 -0.64
C ASP A 22 11.61 8.39 -1.43
N ARG A 23 11.57 9.60 -0.85
CA ARG A 23 12.41 10.73 -1.28
C ARG A 23 13.43 11.02 -0.18
N SER A 24 14.68 10.73 -0.50
CA SER A 24 15.83 10.73 0.38
C SER A 24 16.29 12.12 0.84
N LEU A 25 16.75 12.17 2.10
CA LEU A 25 17.85 12.95 2.69
C LEU A 25 17.56 14.35 3.31
N ASN A 26 18.01 14.43 4.58
CA ASN A 26 18.46 15.60 5.35
C ASN A 26 17.43 16.42 6.13
N THR A 27 16.92 15.88 7.23
CA THR A 27 16.48 16.69 8.39
C THR A 27 16.46 15.83 9.67
N ALA A 28 17.64 15.61 10.24
CA ALA A 28 17.77 14.94 11.55
C ALA A 28 17.33 15.84 12.74
N HIS A 29 16.35 16.75 12.57
CA HIS A 29 15.96 17.68 13.63
C HIS A 29 14.47 17.98 13.78
N LEU A 30 13.59 17.32 13.04
CA LEU A 30 12.14 17.40 13.21
C LEU A 30 11.68 15.99 12.79
N ILE A 31 11.05 15.12 13.57
CA ILE A 31 9.94 15.33 14.48
C ILE A 31 9.90 14.08 15.38
N HIS A 32 10.51 14.10 16.57
CA HIS A 32 10.47 12.94 17.49
C HIS A 32 9.09 12.75 18.18
N ASN A 33 8.06 13.49 17.73
CA ASN A 33 6.71 13.51 18.27
C ASN A 33 5.70 13.99 17.20
N ILE A 34 5.67 13.38 16.01
CA ILE A 34 4.39 13.38 15.28
C ILE A 34 3.50 12.50 16.13
N SER A 35 2.72 13.13 17.02
CA SER A 35 1.71 12.46 17.85
C SER A 35 1.04 11.37 17.01
N THR A 36 1.08 10.13 17.50
CA THR A 36 0.54 8.94 16.82
C THR A 36 -0.88 9.17 16.30
N PHE A 37 -1.63 10.03 16.99
CA PHE A 37 -2.95 10.52 16.59
C PHE A 37 -2.95 11.25 15.24
N LYS A 38 -2.04 12.22 15.03
CA LYS A 38 -1.92 12.99 13.78
C LYS A 38 -1.57 12.09 12.59
N VAL A 39 -0.71 11.08 12.82
CA VAL A 39 -0.39 10.08 11.80
C VAL A 39 -1.63 9.24 11.45
N GLY A 40 -2.41 8.86 12.45
CA GLY A 40 -3.67 8.14 12.28
C GLY A 40 -4.67 8.90 11.41
N GLU A 41 -4.94 10.16 11.75
CA GLU A 41 -5.85 11.02 10.98
C GLU A 41 -5.37 11.23 9.55
N THR A 42 -4.06 11.48 9.37
CA THR A 42 -3.46 11.66 8.04
C THR A 42 -3.65 10.42 7.17
N LYS A 43 -3.46 9.22 7.73
CA LYS A 43 -3.65 7.94 7.02
C LYS A 43 -5.11 7.67 6.64
N VAL A 44 -6.07 8.13 7.44
CA VAL A 44 -7.50 8.01 7.11
C VAL A 44 -7.85 9.00 6.01
N ARG A 45 -7.43 10.26 6.16
CA ARG A 45 -7.70 11.33 5.20
C ARG A 45 -7.08 11.07 3.83
N SER A 46 -5.90 10.45 3.76
CA SER A 46 -5.24 10.12 2.49
C SER A 46 -5.98 9.09 1.64
N ARG A 47 -6.96 8.37 2.23
CA ARG A 47 -7.79 7.38 1.53
C ARG A 47 -9.11 7.97 1.01
N GLN A 48 -9.30 9.27 1.18
CA GLN A 48 -10.49 10.00 0.75
C GLN A 48 -10.14 10.95 -0.39
N GLU A 49 -11.12 11.27 -1.23
CA GLU A 49 -10.94 12.28 -2.27
C GLU A 49 -10.74 13.68 -1.65
N PRO A 50 -9.91 14.56 -2.24
CA PRO A 50 -9.15 14.39 -3.49
C PRO A 50 -7.77 13.72 -3.31
N LEU A 51 -7.35 13.46 -2.08
CA LEU A 51 -5.99 12.97 -1.78
C LEU A 51 -5.75 11.55 -2.29
N LEU A 52 -6.80 10.71 -2.33
CA LEU A 52 -6.73 9.37 -2.89
C LEU A 52 -6.33 9.40 -4.39
N SER A 53 -6.93 10.33 -5.15
CA SER A 53 -6.57 10.55 -6.56
C SER A 53 -5.10 10.93 -6.73
N GLU A 54 -4.56 11.76 -5.84
CA GLU A 54 -3.16 12.17 -5.86
C GLU A 54 -2.23 11.01 -5.50
N LEU A 55 -2.58 10.25 -4.46
CA LEU A 55 -1.84 9.09 -3.98
C LEU A 55 -1.71 8.00 -5.04
N LEU A 56 -2.79 7.73 -5.78
CA LEU A 56 -2.88 6.65 -6.77
C LEU A 56 -2.72 7.14 -8.22
N LYS A 57 -2.22 8.36 -8.43
CA LYS A 57 -2.14 9.00 -9.75
C LYS A 57 -1.44 8.16 -10.82
N LEU A 58 -0.45 7.34 -10.43
CA LEU A 58 0.35 6.51 -11.34
C LEU A 58 -0.04 5.03 -11.31
N GLY A 59 -1.08 4.64 -10.56
CA GLY A 59 -1.44 3.25 -10.33
C GLY A 59 -2.87 2.89 -10.74
N PRO A 60 -3.22 1.59 -10.70
CA PRO A 60 -4.58 1.10 -10.95
C PRO A 60 -5.55 1.52 -9.84
N ARG A 61 -6.05 2.75 -9.94
CA ARG A 61 -6.85 3.41 -8.89
C ARG A 61 -8.09 2.63 -8.49
N GLU A 62 -8.85 2.11 -9.44
CA GLU A 62 -10.14 1.46 -9.20
C GLU A 62 -9.98 0.22 -8.32
N GLU A 63 -9.01 -0.62 -8.66
CA GLU A 63 -8.73 -1.86 -7.95
C GLU A 63 -8.16 -1.59 -6.55
N TYR A 64 -7.29 -0.58 -6.41
CA TYR A 64 -6.77 -0.17 -5.11
C TYR A 64 -7.85 0.45 -4.22
N GLN A 65 -8.74 1.27 -4.77
CA GLN A 65 -9.85 1.86 -4.04
C GLN A 65 -10.78 0.77 -3.47
N GLN A 66 -11.13 -0.24 -4.27
CA GLN A 66 -11.94 -1.39 -3.81
C GLN A 66 -11.29 -2.13 -2.65
N VAL A 67 -9.97 -2.34 -2.70
CA VAL A 67 -9.23 -2.99 -1.60
C VAL A 67 -9.19 -2.12 -0.36
N LEU A 68 -9.00 -0.80 -0.51
CA LEU A 68 -8.98 0.14 0.61
C LEU A 68 -10.35 0.24 1.30
N GLU A 69 -11.43 0.35 0.53
CA GLU A 69 -12.81 0.37 1.04
C GLU A 69 -13.14 -0.91 1.81
N HIS A 70 -12.75 -2.08 1.28
CA HIS A 70 -12.88 -3.36 1.98
C HIS A 70 -12.14 -3.35 3.32
N ILE A 71 -10.88 -2.92 3.34
CA ILE A 71 -10.07 -2.89 4.57
C ILE A 71 -10.62 -1.92 5.61
N ASP A 72 -11.11 -0.75 5.17
CA ASP A 72 -11.65 0.28 6.05
C ASP A 72 -13.01 -0.10 6.65
N GLY A 73 -13.78 -0.96 5.97
CA GLY A 73 -15.04 -1.53 6.49
C GLY A 73 -14.86 -2.63 7.56
N LEU A 74 -13.65 -3.17 7.74
CA LEU A 74 -13.40 -4.26 8.67
C LEU A 74 -13.35 -3.81 10.14
N GLN A 75 -13.84 -4.68 11.02
CA GLN A 75 -13.71 -4.53 12.47
C GLN A 75 -12.31 -4.95 12.96
N PHE A 76 -12.01 -4.72 14.23
CA PHE A 76 -10.68 -5.00 14.78
C PHE A 76 -10.29 -6.48 14.79
N PHE A 77 -11.26 -7.35 15.07
CA PHE A 77 -11.05 -8.79 15.14
C PHE A 77 -11.59 -9.54 13.90
N SER A 78 -12.10 -8.83 12.90
CA SER A 78 -12.60 -9.48 11.68
C SER A 78 -11.45 -9.86 10.76
N GLU A 79 -11.53 -11.07 10.22
CA GLU A 79 -10.60 -11.55 9.20
C GLU A 79 -10.88 -10.87 7.85
N PRO A 80 -9.86 -10.31 7.17
CA PRO A 80 -10.03 -9.80 5.81
C PRO A 80 -10.32 -10.92 4.82
N ASN A 81 -11.24 -10.70 3.89
CA ASN A 81 -11.39 -11.59 2.74
C ASN A 81 -10.15 -11.49 1.82
N TYR A 82 -9.20 -12.42 2.01
CA TYR A 82 -7.96 -12.46 1.22
C TYR A 82 -8.21 -12.87 -0.24
N GLU A 83 -9.19 -13.73 -0.50
CA GLU A 83 -9.52 -14.15 -1.86
C GLU A 83 -9.95 -12.95 -2.72
N PHE A 84 -10.80 -12.08 -2.15
CA PHE A 84 -11.19 -10.82 -2.76
C PHE A 84 -9.97 -9.94 -3.05
N ILE A 85 -9.11 -9.72 -2.05
CA ILE A 85 -7.93 -8.85 -2.20
C ILE A 85 -7.01 -9.36 -3.31
N TYR A 86 -6.66 -10.65 -3.29
CA TYR A 86 -5.80 -11.25 -4.32
C TYR A 86 -6.46 -11.25 -5.70
N GLY A 87 -7.77 -11.51 -5.78
CA GLY A 87 -8.53 -11.46 -7.02
C GLY A 87 -8.51 -10.06 -7.64
N THR A 88 -8.70 -9.02 -6.84
CA THR A 88 -8.69 -7.63 -7.28
C THR A 88 -7.30 -7.18 -7.74
N LEU A 89 -6.24 -7.54 -7.00
CA LEU A 89 -4.86 -7.22 -7.41
C LEU A 89 -4.44 -7.94 -8.70
N ARG A 90 -4.79 -9.23 -8.86
CA ARG A 90 -4.52 -9.96 -10.11
C ARG A 90 -5.26 -9.38 -11.30
N LYS A 91 -6.50 -8.90 -11.10
CA LYS A 91 -7.24 -8.16 -12.15
C LYS A 91 -6.49 -6.88 -12.55
N ALA A 92 -6.00 -6.12 -11.57
CA ALA A 92 -5.19 -4.92 -11.82
C ALA A 92 -3.93 -5.24 -12.63
N MET A 93 -3.21 -6.31 -12.27
CA MET A 93 -2.02 -6.75 -13.01
C MET A 93 -2.35 -7.12 -14.46
N LYS A 94 -3.41 -7.91 -14.66
CA LYS A 94 -3.85 -8.32 -16.00
C LYS A 94 -4.28 -7.11 -16.86
N LYS A 95 -4.93 -6.12 -16.27
CA LYS A 95 -5.38 -4.90 -16.97
C LYS A 95 -4.21 -4.01 -17.41
N ASN A 96 -3.10 -4.05 -16.68
CA ASN A 96 -1.89 -3.27 -16.96
C ASN A 96 -0.79 -4.10 -17.65
N ASP A 97 -1.11 -5.31 -18.10
CA ASP A 97 -0.17 -6.25 -18.73
C ASP A 97 1.11 -6.49 -17.90
N LEU A 98 0.98 -6.48 -16.57
CA LEU A 98 2.08 -6.71 -15.65
C LEU A 98 2.29 -8.20 -15.42
N LYS A 99 3.56 -8.61 -15.42
CA LYS A 99 3.99 -9.97 -15.07
C LYS A 99 4.40 -10.01 -13.61
N GLU A 100 4.01 -11.08 -12.91
CA GLU A 100 4.37 -11.29 -11.50
C GLU A 100 5.83 -11.65 -11.31
N PHE A 101 6.39 -12.39 -12.26
CA PHE A 101 7.76 -12.89 -12.23
C PHE A 101 8.52 -12.43 -13.48
N PRO A 102 9.83 -12.16 -13.39
CA PRO A 102 10.64 -12.12 -12.16
C PRO A 102 10.38 -10.86 -11.33
N TYR A 103 10.60 -10.93 -10.02
CA TYR A 103 10.55 -9.73 -9.17
C TYR A 103 11.77 -8.85 -9.41
N ASP A 104 11.64 -7.53 -9.23
CA ASP A 104 12.73 -6.56 -9.45
C ASP A 104 14.02 -6.86 -8.65
N TRP A 105 13.89 -7.58 -7.53
CA TRP A 105 15.01 -7.97 -6.67
C TRP A 105 15.58 -9.35 -6.99
N GLU A 106 14.94 -10.13 -7.85
CA GLU A 106 15.47 -11.39 -8.34
C GLU A 106 16.50 -11.06 -9.42
N LYS A 107 17.74 -11.49 -9.17
CA LYS A 107 18.73 -11.49 -10.24
C LYS A 107 18.28 -12.56 -11.22
N GLU A 108 18.11 -12.20 -12.50
CA GLU A 108 17.86 -13.18 -13.56
C GLU A 108 18.90 -14.29 -13.39
N SER A 109 18.43 -15.48 -13.00
CA SER A 109 19.28 -16.65 -12.83
C SER A 109 19.80 -17.01 -14.22
N SER A 110 21.00 -16.51 -14.54
CA SER A 110 21.77 -16.87 -15.73
C SER A 110 22.17 -18.34 -15.69
#